data_AF-T0ZD61-F1
#
_entry.id   AF-T0ZD61-F1
#
_cell.length_a   1.000
_cell.length_b   1.000
_cell.length_c   1.000
_cell.angle_alpha   90.00
_cell.angle_beta   90.00
_cell.angle_gamma   90.00
#
_symmetry.space_group_name_H-M   'P 1'
#
loop_
_entity.id
_entity.type
_entity.pdbx_description
1 polymer ?
#
loop_
_entity_poly.entity_id
_entity_poly.type
_entity_poly.pdbx_seq_one_letter_code
_entity_poly.pdbx_strand_id
1 'polypeptide(L)'
;YAEAIRRGAAEIDQCPPGGAAVIGALATLLGRAPRPLNPAHGVEGPPLLAHIDERACIGCAKCLPSCPVDAIIGARKHMHTVVMELCTGCELCIAPCPVDCITLVPRSAMPEAPRAPEPAANRARYSAHLERIERRARERAELLAARKRWAAGERPGAE
;
A
#
# COMPACT_ATOMS: atom_id res chain seq x y z
N TYR A 1 4.80 -14.74 1.72
CA TYR A 1 5.15 -15.53 0.52
C TYR A 1 6.66 -15.70 0.34
N ALA A 2 7.45 -14.64 0.11
CA ALA A 2 8.90 -14.76 -0.10
C ALA A 2 9.64 -15.59 0.97
N GLU A 3 9.31 -15.39 2.25
CA GLU A 3 9.89 -16.18 3.35
C GLU A 3 9.51 -17.67 3.28
N ALA A 4 8.31 -18.01 2.79
CA ALA A 4 7.90 -19.39 2.62
C ALA A 4 8.69 -20.07 1.49
N ILE A 5 8.93 -19.38 0.37
CA ILE A 5 9.80 -19.87 -0.71
C ILE A 5 11.21 -20.14 -0.16
N ARG A 6 11.76 -19.19 0.61
CA ARG A 6 13.10 -19.29 1.22
C ARG A 6 13.21 -20.50 2.14
N ARG A 7 12.15 -20.81 2.89
CA ARG A 7 12.07 -21.98 3.81
C ARG A 7 11.67 -23.28 3.12
N GLY A 8 11.37 -23.27 1.81
CA GLY A 8 10.87 -24.44 1.09
C GLY A 8 9.42 -24.82 1.44
N ALA A 9 8.67 -23.92 2.08
CA ALA A 9 7.28 -24.12 2.48
C ALA A 9 6.27 -23.65 1.41
N ALA A 10 6.74 -23.05 0.32
CA ALA A 10 5.92 -22.64 -0.82
C ALA A 10 6.69 -22.81 -2.14
N GLU A 11 5.95 -23.11 -3.19
CA GLU A 11 6.47 -23.11 -4.56
C GLU A 11 6.60 -21.67 -5.10
N ILE A 12 7.31 -21.51 -6.22
CA ILE A 12 7.57 -20.19 -6.84
C ILE A 12 6.41 -19.67 -7.70
N ASP A 13 5.37 -20.49 -7.90
CA ASP A 13 4.27 -20.31 -8.85
C ASP A 13 2.95 -19.82 -8.23
N GLN A 14 2.98 -19.24 -7.03
CA GLN A 14 1.79 -18.88 -6.26
C GLN A 14 1.48 -17.37 -6.23
N CYS A 15 2.13 -16.56 -7.09
CA CYS A 15 1.92 -15.11 -7.16
C CYS A 15 1.27 -14.68 -8.48
N PRO A 16 -0.08 -14.71 -8.58
CA PRO A 16 -0.79 -14.29 -9.80
C PRO A 16 -0.45 -12.89 -10.29
N PRO A 17 -0.34 -11.85 -9.42
CA PRO A 17 0.05 -10.51 -9.88
C PRO A 17 1.47 -10.44 -10.48
N GLY A 18 2.35 -11.36 -10.09
CA GLY A 18 3.70 -11.46 -10.63
C GLY A 18 3.78 -12.25 -11.93
N GLY A 19 2.84 -13.19 -12.13
CA GLY A 19 2.69 -13.93 -13.37
C GLY A 19 3.93 -14.74 -13.78
N ALA A 20 3.95 -15.15 -15.05
CA ALA A 20 5.05 -15.92 -15.63
C ALA A 20 6.42 -15.21 -15.52
N ALA A 21 6.44 -13.89 -15.61
CA ALA A 21 7.66 -13.09 -15.54
C ALA A 21 8.37 -13.24 -14.18
N VAL A 22 7.62 -13.11 -13.08
CA VAL A 22 8.17 -13.27 -11.72
C VAL A 22 8.57 -14.72 -11.48
N ILE A 23 7.80 -15.70 -11.96
CA ILE A 23 8.14 -17.12 -11.81
C ILE A 23 9.48 -17.42 -12.50
N GLY A 24 9.70 -16.94 -13.72
CA GLY A 24 10.97 -17.11 -14.44
C GLY A 24 12.15 -16.45 -13.74
N ALA A 25 11.95 -15.24 -13.19
CA ALA A 25 12.98 -14.55 -12.41
C ALA A 25 13.35 -15.32 -11.13
N LEU A 26 12.35 -15.85 -10.41
CA LEU A 26 12.56 -16.66 -9.22
C LEU A 26 13.22 -18.00 -9.53
N ALA A 27 12.82 -18.67 -10.61
CA ALA A 27 13.40 -19.92 -11.07
C ALA A 27 14.91 -19.75 -11.33
N THR A 28 15.28 -18.70 -12.05
CA THR A 28 16.69 -18.33 -12.30
C THR A 28 17.43 -18.03 -11.01
N LEU A 29 16.87 -17.18 -10.14
CA LEU A 29 17.51 -16.76 -8.90
C LEU A 29 17.75 -17.92 -7.92
N LEU A 30 16.83 -18.88 -7.89
CA LEU A 30 16.85 -20.00 -6.93
C LEU A 30 17.43 -21.29 -7.52
N GLY A 31 17.87 -21.28 -8.78
CA GLY A 31 18.37 -22.48 -9.47
C GLY A 31 17.31 -23.59 -9.62
N ARG A 32 16.04 -23.20 -9.80
CA ARG A 32 14.90 -24.12 -9.94
C ARG A 32 14.38 -24.11 -11.37
N ALA A 33 13.72 -25.19 -11.79
CA ALA A 33 12.99 -25.19 -13.05
C ALA A 33 11.75 -24.27 -12.95
N PRO A 34 11.44 -23.45 -13.98
CA PRO A 34 10.21 -22.66 -14.00
C PRO A 34 8.98 -23.57 -14.07
N ARG A 35 7.87 -23.08 -13.51
CA ARG A 35 6.58 -23.77 -13.47
C ARG A 35 5.47 -22.85 -14.00
N PRO A 36 4.37 -23.39 -14.55
CA PRO A 36 3.18 -22.58 -14.81
C PRO A 36 2.61 -22.01 -13.51
N LEU A 37 1.95 -20.85 -13.58
CA LEU A 37 1.25 -20.27 -12.44
C LEU A 37 0.25 -21.30 -11.87
N ASN A 38 0.25 -21.46 -10.55
CA ASN A 38 -0.66 -22.35 -9.86
C ASN A 38 -2.08 -21.75 -9.81
N PRO A 39 -3.07 -22.34 -10.50
CA PRO A 39 -4.42 -21.79 -10.59
C PRO A 39 -5.16 -21.78 -9.25
N ALA A 40 -4.71 -22.57 -8.27
CA ALA A 40 -5.29 -22.55 -6.92
C ALA A 40 -5.09 -21.19 -6.21
N HIS A 41 -4.12 -20.39 -6.65
CA HIS A 41 -3.83 -19.07 -6.07
C HIS A 41 -4.38 -17.92 -6.91
N GLY A 42 -4.98 -18.19 -8.06
CA GLY A 42 -5.59 -17.20 -8.94
C GLY A 42 -5.06 -17.27 -10.37
N VAL A 43 -5.46 -16.28 -11.17
CA VAL A 43 -5.07 -16.14 -12.58
C VAL A 43 -4.17 -14.93 -12.77
N GLU A 44 -3.27 -15.01 -13.74
CA GLU A 44 -2.43 -13.86 -14.10
C GLU A 44 -3.30 -12.73 -14.63
N GLY A 45 -3.13 -11.55 -14.03
CA GLY A 45 -3.89 -10.35 -14.36
C GLY A 45 -2.99 -9.21 -14.82
N PRO A 46 -3.54 -8.19 -15.50
CA PRO A 46 -2.77 -7.01 -15.88
C PRO A 46 -2.33 -6.24 -14.63
N PRO A 47 -1.25 -5.44 -14.71
CA PRO A 47 -0.92 -4.51 -13.64
C PRO A 47 -2.06 -3.52 -13.42
N LEU A 48 -2.45 -3.34 -12.16
CA LEU A 48 -3.60 -2.51 -11.77
C LEU A 48 -3.17 -1.13 -11.25
N LEU A 49 -4.13 -0.21 -11.26
CA LEU A 49 -4.07 1.13 -10.68
C LEU A 49 -5.30 1.35 -9.80
N ALA A 50 -5.10 1.96 -8.64
CA ALA A 50 -6.21 2.51 -7.88
C ALA A 50 -6.76 3.75 -8.57
N HIS A 51 -8.08 3.84 -8.67
CA HIS A 51 -8.82 4.98 -9.18
C HIS A 51 -9.83 5.43 -8.12
N ILE A 52 -9.85 6.72 -7.80
CA ILE A 52 -10.77 7.29 -6.82
C ILE A 52 -11.84 8.09 -7.58
N ASP A 53 -13.11 7.76 -7.38
CA ASP A 53 -14.20 8.63 -7.82
C ASP A 53 -14.25 9.88 -6.92
N GLU A 54 -13.75 10.99 -7.46
CA GLU A 54 -13.66 12.26 -6.78
C GLU A 54 -15.03 12.85 -6.41
N ARG A 55 -16.09 12.49 -7.14
CA ARG A 55 -17.46 12.97 -6.86
C ARG A 55 -18.08 12.28 -5.65
N ALA A 56 -17.70 11.03 -5.40
CA ALA A 56 -18.14 10.25 -4.25
C ALA A 56 -17.21 10.42 -3.03
N CYS A 57 -15.98 10.89 -3.22
CA CYS A 57 -14.99 11.04 -2.16
C CYS A 57 -15.41 12.11 -1.13
N ILE A 58 -15.69 11.68 0.10
CA ILE A 58 -16.07 12.58 1.22
C ILE A 58 -14.87 13.20 1.97
N GLY A 59 -13.64 12.98 1.50
CA GLY A 59 -12.46 13.55 2.14
C GLY A 59 -12.13 13.01 3.54
N CYS A 60 -12.47 11.75 3.84
CA CYS A 60 -12.27 11.16 5.17
C CYS A 60 -10.81 10.89 5.56
N ALA A 61 -9.89 10.88 4.57
CA ALA A 61 -8.46 10.62 4.72
C ALA A 61 -8.07 9.25 5.30
N LYS A 62 -8.99 8.27 5.32
CA LYS A 62 -8.70 6.90 5.79
C LYS A 62 -7.84 6.08 4.83
N CYS A 63 -7.87 6.41 3.55
CA CYS A 63 -7.04 5.75 2.53
C CYS A 63 -5.55 6.15 2.61
N LEU A 64 -5.22 7.31 3.19
CA LEU A 64 -3.84 7.81 3.24
C LEU A 64 -2.89 6.91 4.04
N PRO A 65 -3.20 6.50 5.29
CA PRO A 65 -2.28 5.64 6.05
C PRO A 65 -2.14 4.23 5.48
N SER A 66 -3.10 3.79 4.67
CA SER A 66 -3.08 2.45 4.08
C SER A 66 -2.30 2.37 2.77
N CYS A 67 -1.92 3.51 2.18
CA CYS A 67 -1.12 3.52 0.96
C CYS A 67 0.38 3.40 1.32
N PRO A 68 1.02 2.23 1.12
CA PRO A 68 2.39 1.98 1.57
C PRO A 68 3.44 2.82 0.83
N VAL A 69 3.08 3.37 -0.32
CA VAL A 69 3.97 4.15 -1.20
C VAL A 69 3.55 5.62 -1.29
N ASP A 70 2.57 6.02 -0.47
CA ASP A 70 2.02 7.38 -0.44
C ASP A 70 1.57 7.92 -1.81
N ALA A 71 1.02 7.04 -2.64
CA ALA A 71 0.50 7.39 -3.96
C ALA A 71 -0.81 8.19 -3.91
N ILE A 72 -1.46 8.31 -2.76
CA ILE A 72 -2.72 9.05 -2.62
C ILE A 72 -2.42 10.43 -2.05
N ILE A 73 -2.88 11.46 -2.73
CA ILE A 73 -2.77 12.86 -2.28
C ILE A 73 -4.15 13.41 -1.94
N GLY A 74 -4.18 14.37 -1.02
CA GLY A 74 -5.40 14.99 -0.53
C GLY A 74 -5.28 15.40 0.93
N ALA A 75 -6.36 15.90 1.50
CA ALA A 75 -6.42 16.33 2.89
C ALA A 75 -7.79 16.00 3.49
N ARG A 76 -7.88 16.06 4.82
CA ARG A 76 -9.18 15.94 5.49
C ARG A 76 -10.13 17.01 4.97
N LYS A 77 -11.37 16.60 4.67
CA LYS A 77 -12.42 17.45 4.09
C LYS A 77 -12.12 17.95 2.67
N HIS A 78 -11.12 17.38 2.00
CA HIS A 78 -10.82 17.63 0.59
C HIS A 78 -10.82 16.32 -0.19
N MET A 79 -11.07 16.40 -1.49
CA MET A 79 -11.02 15.24 -2.38
C MET A 79 -9.62 14.63 -2.40
N HIS A 80 -9.58 13.31 -2.57
CA HIS A 80 -8.34 12.56 -2.68
C HIS A 80 -8.20 12.05 -4.10
N THR A 81 -6.97 12.01 -4.62
CA THR A 81 -6.67 11.49 -5.95
C THR A 81 -5.38 10.66 -5.92
N VAL A 82 -5.13 9.90 -6.98
CA VAL A 82 -4.02 8.94 -7.07
C VAL A 82 -2.95 9.45 -8.02
N VAL A 83 -1.72 9.54 -7.53
CA VAL A 83 -0.53 9.77 -8.35
C VAL A 83 -0.16 8.45 -9.02
N MET A 84 -0.55 8.28 -10.28
CA MET A 84 -0.43 7.03 -11.04
C MET A 84 1.02 6.52 -11.17
N GLU A 85 2.00 7.43 -11.17
CA GLU A 85 3.44 7.13 -11.18
C GLU A 85 3.89 6.36 -9.94
N LEU A 86 3.22 6.56 -8.82
CA LEU A 86 3.61 6.01 -7.54
C LEU A 86 2.78 4.77 -7.17
N CYS A 87 1.58 4.67 -7.71
CA CYS A 87 0.65 3.60 -7.36
C CYS A 87 1.16 2.24 -7.84
N THR A 88 1.19 1.27 -6.93
CA THR A 88 1.59 -0.12 -7.20
C THR A 88 0.42 -1.05 -7.49
N GLY A 89 -0.83 -0.58 -7.32
CA GLY A 89 -2.02 -1.42 -7.47
C GLY A 89 -2.22 -2.43 -6.33
N CYS A 90 -1.66 -2.18 -5.13
CA CYS A 90 -1.70 -3.12 -4.00
C CYS A 90 -3.05 -3.26 -3.27
N GLU A 91 -4.09 -2.54 -3.70
CA GLU A 91 -5.48 -2.69 -3.22
C GLU A 91 -5.76 -2.33 -1.75
N LEU A 92 -4.73 -2.06 -0.95
CA LEU A 92 -4.84 -1.77 0.50
C LEU A 92 -5.69 -0.54 0.83
N CYS A 93 -5.93 0.35 -0.13
CA CYS A 93 -6.73 1.56 0.05
C CYS A 93 -8.24 1.33 -0.08
N ILE A 94 -8.69 0.19 -0.62
CA ILE A 94 -10.11 -0.10 -0.85
C ILE A 94 -10.85 -0.26 0.47
N ALA A 95 -10.45 -1.24 1.30
CA ALA A 95 -11.14 -1.57 2.55
C ALA A 95 -11.28 -0.40 3.56
N PRO A 96 -10.29 0.52 3.68
CA PRO A 96 -10.44 1.71 4.53
C PRO A 96 -11.45 2.76 4.03
N CYS A 97 -11.84 2.74 2.76
CA CYS A 97 -12.75 3.73 2.19
C CYS A 97 -14.19 3.48 2.67
N PRO A 98 -14.79 4.39 3.47
CA PRO A 98 -16.11 4.15 4.06
C PRO A 98 -17.29 4.38 3.10
N VAL A 99 -17.00 4.80 1.87
CA VAL A 99 -18.00 5.11 0.83
C VAL A 99 -17.70 4.36 -0.47
N ASP A 100 -16.79 3.38 -0.42
CA ASP A 100 -16.46 2.48 -1.53
C ASP A 100 -16.15 3.19 -2.86
N CYS A 101 -15.61 4.41 -2.81
CA CYS A 101 -15.32 5.20 -4.02
C CYS A 101 -13.98 4.85 -4.69
N ILE A 102 -13.34 3.73 -4.33
CA ILE A 102 -12.02 3.34 -4.85
C ILE A 102 -12.13 2.02 -5.61
N THR A 103 -11.76 2.04 -6.88
CA THR A 103 -11.76 0.87 -7.77
C THR A 103 -10.36 0.57 -8.29
N LEU A 104 -10.14 -0.65 -8.77
CA LEU A 104 -8.93 -0.99 -9.52
C LEU A 104 -9.23 -1.05 -11.00
N VAL A 105 -8.36 -0.43 -11.77
CA VAL A 105 -8.43 -0.43 -13.23
C VAL A 105 -7.12 -0.97 -13.80
N PRO A 106 -7.14 -1.68 -14.94
CA PRO A 106 -5.92 -2.02 -15.64
C PRO A 106 -5.12 -0.76 -15.96
N ARG A 107 -3.81 -0.77 -15.71
CA ARG A 107 -2.93 0.36 -16.05
C ARG A 107 -2.99 0.70 -17.54
N SER A 108 -3.16 -0.32 -18.39
CA SER A 108 -3.34 -0.16 -19.83
C SER A 108 -4.63 0.55 -20.23
N ALA A 109 -5.64 0.59 -19.36
CA ALA A 109 -6.90 1.30 -19.60
C ALA A 109 -6.79 2.82 -19.31
N MET A 110 -5.67 3.27 -18.76
CA MET A 110 -5.39 4.67 -18.45
C MET A 110 -4.32 5.19 -19.43
N PRO A 111 -4.70 5.98 -20.45
CA PRO A 111 -3.76 6.39 -21.51
C PRO A 111 -2.57 7.20 -21.00
N GLU A 112 -2.79 8.01 -19.97
CA GLU A 112 -1.75 8.83 -19.34
C GLU A 112 -1.02 8.09 -18.22
N ALA A 113 -1.34 6.80 -17.99
CA ALA A 113 -0.68 6.07 -16.94
C ALA A 113 0.80 5.83 -17.31
N PRO A 114 1.72 6.31 -16.48
CA PRO A 114 3.14 6.04 -16.63
C PRO A 114 3.41 4.55 -16.41
N ARG A 115 4.59 4.11 -16.82
CA ARG A 115 5.10 2.78 -16.47
C ARG A 115 5.04 2.55 -14.95
N ALA A 116 4.93 1.29 -14.55
CA ALA A 116 4.96 0.94 -13.13
C ALA A 116 6.25 1.45 -12.46
N PRO A 117 6.19 1.91 -11.20
CA PRO A 117 7.35 2.45 -10.50
C PRO A 117 8.39 1.37 -10.22
N GLU A 118 9.66 1.79 -10.23
CA GLU A 118 10.80 0.92 -9.93
C GLU A 118 10.69 0.26 -8.54
N PRO A 119 10.96 -1.05 -8.40
CA PRO A 119 10.91 -1.72 -7.11
C PRO A 119 11.79 -1.09 -6.03
N ALA A 120 12.96 -0.56 -6.40
CA ALA A 120 13.84 0.15 -5.47
C ALA A 120 13.20 1.44 -4.92
N ALA A 121 12.55 2.22 -5.79
CA ALA A 121 11.84 3.43 -5.38
C ALA A 121 10.63 3.09 -4.50
N ASN A 122 9.91 2.00 -4.78
CA ASN A 122 8.81 1.54 -3.94
C ASN A 122 9.28 1.15 -2.54
N ARG A 123 10.41 0.44 -2.42
CA ARG A 123 11.01 0.12 -1.12
C ARG A 123 11.40 1.38 -0.34
N ALA A 124 12.03 2.36 -1.00
CA ALA A 124 12.40 3.62 -0.36
C ALA A 124 11.17 4.38 0.17
N ARG A 125 10.09 4.47 -0.64
CA ARG A 125 8.83 5.09 -0.22
C ARG A 125 8.17 4.34 0.92
N TYR A 126 8.20 3.01 0.89
CA TYR A 126 7.67 2.19 1.97
C TYR A 126 8.38 2.45 3.30
N SER A 127 9.72 2.48 3.31
CA SER A 127 10.48 2.82 4.52
C SER A 127 10.13 4.22 5.03
N ALA A 128 10.11 5.23 4.14
CA ALA A 128 9.75 6.60 4.50
C ALA A 128 8.29 6.73 5.01
N HIS A 129 7.37 5.94 4.46
CA HIS A 129 5.99 5.85 4.92
C HIS A 129 5.92 5.28 6.35
N LEU A 130 6.60 4.17 6.63
CA LEU A 130 6.65 3.56 7.96
C LEU A 130 7.19 4.54 9.01
N GLU A 131 8.31 5.22 8.70
CA GLU A 131 8.88 6.25 9.57
C GLU A 131 7.86 7.38 9.86
N ARG A 132 7.08 7.78 8.86
CA ARG A 132 6.05 8.81 9.03
C ARG A 132 4.88 8.34 9.89
N ILE A 133 4.42 7.11 9.69
CA ILE A 133 3.34 6.52 10.50
C ILE A 133 3.79 6.38 11.95
N GLU A 134 4.98 5.87 12.18
CA GLU A 134 5.55 5.69 13.51
C GLU A 134 5.74 7.04 14.22
N ARG A 135 6.29 8.04 13.53
CA ARG A 135 6.40 9.41 14.06
C ARG A 135 5.04 9.97 14.49
N ARG A 136 4.03 9.90 13.61
CA ARG A 136 2.66 10.38 13.93
C ARG A 136 2.03 9.62 15.10
N ALA A 137 2.30 8.32 15.22
CA ALA A 137 1.82 7.51 16.33
C ALA A 137 2.44 7.96 17.66
N ARG A 138 3.76 8.21 17.69
CA ARG A 138 4.48 8.74 18.85
C ARG A 138 3.95 10.11 19.28
N GLU A 139 3.90 11.07 18.36
CA GLU A 139 3.37 12.42 18.61
C GLU A 139 1.94 12.37 19.18
N ARG A 140 1.08 11.53 18.61
CA ARG A 140 -0.30 11.36 19.09
C ARG A 140 -0.35 10.74 20.49
N ALA A 141 0.49 9.75 20.77
CA ALA A 141 0.56 9.11 22.08
C ALA A 141 1.01 10.11 23.16
N GLU A 142 2.02 10.93 22.87
CA GLU A 142 2.51 12.00 23.76
C GLU A 142 1.42 13.03 24.06
N LEU A 143 0.71 13.52 23.04
CA LEU A 143 -0.41 14.45 23.20
C LEU A 143 -1.53 13.87 24.06
N LEU A 144 -1.89 12.60 23.85
CA LEU A 144 -2.92 11.92 24.64
C LEU A 144 -2.49 11.74 26.10
N ALA A 145 -1.22 11.38 26.33
CA ALA A 145 -0.66 11.26 27.68
C ALA A 145 -0.66 12.62 28.40
N ALA A 146 -0.26 13.70 27.72
CA ALA A 146 -0.32 15.06 28.25
C ALA A 146 -1.76 15.47 28.60
N ARG A 147 -2.72 15.21 27.72
CA ARG A 147 -4.14 15.50 27.97
C ARG A 147 -4.68 14.72 29.17
N LYS A 148 -4.25 13.47 29.35
CA LYS A 148 -4.63 12.64 30.50
C LYS A 148 -4.08 13.19 31.81
N ARG A 149 -2.80 13.61 31.87
CA ARG A 149 -2.20 14.26 33.05
C ARG A 149 -2.92 15.55 33.43
N TRP A 150 -3.22 16.40 32.44
CA TRP A 150 -3.98 17.63 32.65
C TRP A 150 -5.37 17.34 33.25
N ALA A 151 -6.08 16.35 32.73
CA ALA A 151 -7.39 15.94 33.25
C ALA A 151 -7.32 15.32 34.66
N ALA A 152 -6.18 14.75 35.05
CA ALA A 152 -5.92 14.20 36.38
C ALA A 152 -5.48 15.25 37.42
N GLY A 153 -5.35 16.53 37.04
CA GLY A 153 -4.98 17.61 37.95
C GLY A 153 -3.48 17.81 38.17
N GLU A 154 -2.63 17.03 37.49
CA GLU A 154 -1.17 17.19 37.50
C GLU A 154 -0.76 18.35 36.58
N ARG A 155 -0.87 19.58 37.10
CA ARG A 155 -0.41 20.78 36.37
C ARG A 155 1.13 20.84 36.37
N PRO A 156 1.78 20.96 35.20
CA PRO A 156 3.20 21.26 35.18
C PRO A 156 3.41 22.67 35.75
N GLY A 157 4.17 22.79 36.84
CA GLY A 157 4.55 24.08 37.46
C GLY A 157 3.68 24.57 38.62
N ALA A 158 3.10 23.68 39.44
CA ALA A 158 2.61 24.06 40.77
C ALA A 158 3.75 24.02 41.79
N GLU A 159 4.62 25.02 41.76
CA GLU A 159 5.55 25.39 42.83
C GLU A 159 5.41 26.89 43.11
#